data_AF-A0A3B1D9F8-F1
#
_entry.id   AF-A0A3B1D9F8-F1
#
_cell.length_a   1.000
_cell.length_b   1.000
_cell.length_c   1.000
_cell.angle_alpha   90.00
_cell.angle_beta   90.00
_cell.angle_gamma   90.00
#
_symmetry.space_group_name_H-M   'P 1'
#
loop_
_entity.id
_entity.type
_entity.pdbx_description
1 polymer ?
#
loop_
_entity_poly.entity_id
_entity_poly.type
_entity_poly.pdbx_seq_one_letter_code
_entity_poly.pdbx_strand_id
1 'polypeptide(L)'
;YRYVGLLPESDDAWSWTKNFIKSADTGISNIKVEIEEVERANNRTLPFETVWFQHSLSDENSWLDFSEESKGTQMLFQMAAPIYNALKLGSLLLIDELDSSLHVSIGNTIIQLFNNPKTNPHNAQLIFTTHDTNLLGTIPDEPALRRDQIWFTEKDKEGGTNLYPLTDYKPRKSENLERGYLQGRYGAIPFLGDFNQLTEEIHGET
;
A
#
# COMPACT_ATOMS: atom_id res chain seq x y z
N TYR A 1 -8.96 -20.11 -0.05
CA TYR A 1 -7.63 -19.71 -0.54
C TYR A 1 -6.60 -20.15 0.49
N ARG A 2 -5.44 -20.69 0.11
CA ARG A 2 -4.38 -20.99 1.07
C ARG A 2 -3.68 -19.65 1.39
N TYR A 3 -3.75 -19.18 2.64
CA TYR A 3 -2.94 -18.05 3.12
C TYR A 3 -1.45 -18.39 3.28
N VAL A 4 -1.06 -19.58 2.82
CA VAL A 4 0.28 -20.16 2.88
C VAL A 4 1.27 -19.24 2.17
N GLY A 5 2.13 -18.59 2.95
CA GLY A 5 3.16 -17.64 2.50
C GLY A 5 2.94 -16.19 2.93
N LEU A 6 1.77 -15.85 3.49
CA LEU A 6 1.45 -14.49 3.97
C LEU A 6 1.45 -14.37 5.49
N LEU A 7 1.46 -15.50 6.21
CA LEU A 7 1.46 -15.51 7.66
C LEU A 7 2.85 -15.20 8.23
N PRO A 8 2.94 -14.41 9.30
CA PRO A 8 4.19 -14.22 10.04
C PRO A 8 4.82 -15.56 10.48
N GLU A 9 6.13 -15.71 10.29
CA GLU A 9 6.86 -16.97 10.51
C GLU A 9 7.36 -17.16 11.96
N SER A 10 7.18 -16.17 12.85
CA SER A 10 7.65 -16.21 14.24
C SER A 10 6.72 -15.46 15.18
N ASP A 11 6.79 -15.76 16.48
CA ASP A 11 5.98 -15.10 17.51
C ASP A 11 6.23 -13.58 17.55
N ASP A 12 7.48 -13.15 17.37
CA ASP A 12 7.82 -11.72 17.28
C ASP A 12 7.16 -11.05 16.08
N ALA A 13 7.16 -11.73 14.93
CA ALA A 13 6.52 -11.23 13.72
C ALA A 13 5.00 -11.16 13.89
N TRP A 14 4.39 -12.15 14.55
CA TRP A 14 2.97 -12.13 14.89
C TRP A 14 2.61 -11.00 15.85
N SER A 15 3.41 -10.81 16.90
CA SER A 15 3.23 -9.74 17.87
C SER A 15 3.31 -8.37 17.20
N TRP A 16 4.32 -8.19 16.34
CA TRP A 16 4.48 -6.96 15.56
C TRP A 16 3.29 -6.73 14.62
N THR A 17 2.87 -7.74 13.86
CA THR A 17 1.73 -7.66 12.93
C THR A 17 0.44 -7.25 13.64
N LYS A 18 0.15 -7.84 14.80
CA LYS A 18 -1.02 -7.45 15.61
C LYS A 18 -0.96 -5.99 16.02
N ASN A 19 0.19 -5.52 16.50
CA ASN A 19 0.36 -4.13 16.93
C ASN A 19 0.28 -3.16 15.75
N PHE A 20 0.86 -3.52 14.60
CA PHE A 20 0.82 -2.74 13.38
C PHE A 20 -0.62 -2.52 12.89
N ILE A 21 -1.42 -3.59 12.82
CA ILE A 21 -2.81 -3.51 12.37
C ILE A 21 -3.67 -2.74 13.36
N LYS A 22 -3.55 -3.02 14.66
CA LYS A 22 -4.26 -2.28 15.72
C LYS A 22 -3.96 -0.78 15.71
N SER A 23 -2.75 -0.40 15.31
CA SER A 23 -2.35 1.01 15.23
C SER A 23 -2.95 1.72 14.02
N ALA A 24 -3.26 0.98 12.95
CA ALA A 24 -3.85 1.52 11.73
C ALA A 24 -5.38 1.45 11.72
N ASP A 25 -5.96 0.48 12.41
CA ASP A 25 -7.40 0.27 12.55
C ASP A 25 -7.74 -0.03 14.01
N THR A 26 -8.29 0.99 14.68
CA THR A 26 -8.62 0.93 16.11
C THR A 26 -9.83 0.04 16.41
N GLY A 27 -10.60 -0.38 15.39
CA GLY A 27 -11.71 -1.31 15.55
C GLY A 27 -11.26 -2.74 15.84
N ILE A 28 -10.05 -3.09 15.39
CA ILE A 28 -9.48 -4.43 15.53
C ILE A 28 -8.76 -4.54 16.87
N SER A 29 -9.17 -5.49 17.71
CA SER A 29 -8.61 -5.71 19.05
C SER A 29 -7.77 -6.98 19.15
N ASN A 30 -7.87 -7.92 18.21
CA ASN A 30 -7.05 -9.13 18.17
C ASN A 30 -7.07 -9.80 16.79
N ILE A 31 -6.09 -10.67 16.56
CA ILE A 31 -6.00 -11.52 15.37
C ILE A 31 -5.58 -12.91 15.83
N LYS A 32 -6.24 -13.95 15.33
CA LYS A 32 -5.85 -15.35 15.57
C LYS A 32 -5.88 -16.15 14.27
N VAL A 33 -5.17 -17.27 14.28
CA VAL A 33 -5.25 -18.26 13.22
C VAL A 33 -5.82 -19.53 13.81
N GLU A 34 -6.83 -20.08 13.15
CA GLU A 34 -7.36 -21.41 13.45
C GLU A 34 -6.96 -22.36 12.32
N ILE A 35 -6.54 -23.56 12.69
CA ILE A 35 -6.13 -24.59 11.75
C ILE A 35 -7.18 -25.68 11.82
N GLU A 36 -7.88 -25.89 10.71
CA GLU A 36 -8.86 -26.95 10.54
C GLU A 36 -8.33 -28.02 9.59
N GLU A 37 -8.63 -29.28 9.90
CA GLU A 37 -8.30 -30.41 9.06
C GLU A 37 -9.45 -30.67 8.07
N VAL A 38 -9.21 -30.43 6.78
CA VAL A 38 -10.25 -30.61 5.75
C VAL A 38 -9.96 -31.88 4.95
N GLU A 39 -10.90 -32.82 4.98
CA GLU A 39 -10.87 -34.02 4.14
C GLU A 39 -11.15 -33.68 2.68
N ARG A 40 -10.26 -34.10 1.76
CA ARG A 40 -10.47 -34.01 0.32
C ARG A 40 -10.89 -35.35 -0.27
N ALA A 41 -11.47 -35.30 -1.48
CA ALA A 41 -12.01 -36.41 -2.27
C ALA A 41 -11.11 -37.66 -2.48
N ASN A 42 -9.85 -37.65 -1.98
CA ASN A 42 -8.90 -38.74 -2.06
C ASN A 42 -8.46 -39.26 -0.67
N ASN A 43 -9.25 -39.07 0.40
CA ASN A 43 -8.90 -39.42 1.78
C ASN A 43 -7.60 -38.76 2.28
N ARG A 44 -7.26 -37.60 1.70
CA ARG A 44 -6.15 -36.76 2.14
C ARG A 44 -6.69 -35.62 2.97
N THR A 45 -6.27 -35.57 4.22
CA THR A 45 -6.49 -34.43 5.11
C THR A 45 -5.42 -33.38 4.84
N LEU A 46 -5.83 -32.14 4.58
CA LEU A 46 -4.92 -31.02 4.47
C LEU A 46 -5.28 -29.97 5.52
N PRO A 47 -4.28 -29.36 6.19
CA PRO A 47 -4.54 -28.24 7.06
C PRO A 47 -5.05 -27.06 6.23
N PHE A 48 -6.10 -26.42 6.74
CA PHE A 48 -6.68 -25.20 6.25
C PHE A 48 -6.56 -24.14 7.35
N GLU A 49 -5.85 -23.07 7.05
CA GLU A 49 -5.66 -21.96 7.97
C GLU A 49 -6.75 -20.91 7.71
N THR A 50 -7.44 -20.51 8.76
CA THR A 50 -8.40 -19.41 8.76
C THR A 50 -7.89 -18.31 9.67
N VAL A 51 -7.81 -17.08 9.15
CA VAL A 51 -7.40 -15.91 9.92
C VAL A 51 -8.65 -15.17 10.38
N TRP A 52 -8.74 -14.93 11.68
CA TRP A 52 -9.87 -14.26 12.31
C TRP A 52 -9.44 -12.94 12.94
N PHE A 53 -10.27 -11.93 12.78
CA PHE A 53 -10.09 -10.58 13.33
C PHE A 53 -11.16 -10.32 14.37
N GLN A 54 -10.73 -9.92 15.57
CA GLN A 54 -11.65 -9.55 16.63
C GLN A 54 -11.94 -8.05 16.52
N HIS A 55 -13.23 -7.70 16.47
CA HIS A 55 -13.69 -6.33 16.54
C HIS A 55 -14.37 -6.08 17.88
N SER A 56 -14.11 -4.92 18.48
CA SER A 56 -14.70 -4.52 19.76
C SER A 56 -15.52 -3.26 19.57
N LEU A 57 -16.84 -3.38 19.51
CA LEU A 57 -17.76 -2.25 19.43
C LEU A 57 -18.65 -2.27 20.68
N SER A 58 -18.55 -1.24 21.52
CA SER A 58 -19.47 -1.02 22.66
C SER A 58 -19.65 -2.25 23.57
N ASP A 59 -18.54 -2.83 24.04
CA ASP A 59 -18.45 -4.01 24.93
C ASP A 59 -18.83 -5.37 24.33
N GLU A 60 -19.30 -5.43 23.08
CA GLU A 60 -19.47 -6.69 22.35
C GLU A 60 -18.25 -6.97 21.47
N ASN A 61 -17.84 -8.25 21.46
CA ASN A 61 -16.75 -8.74 20.64
C ASN A 61 -17.31 -9.65 19.55
N SER A 62 -17.02 -9.33 18.29
CA SER A 62 -17.29 -10.20 17.15
C SER A 62 -15.99 -10.65 16.52
N TRP A 63 -16.01 -11.84 15.92
CA TRP A 63 -14.93 -12.34 15.08
C TRP A 63 -15.39 -12.32 13.64
N LEU A 64 -14.60 -11.72 12.78
CA LEU A 64 -14.79 -11.73 11.33
C LEU A 64 -13.70 -12.58 10.70
N ASP A 65 -14.08 -13.37 9.69
CA ASP A 65 -13.11 -14.04 8.83
C ASP A 65 -12.34 -12.97 8.04
N PHE A 66 -11.07 -13.20 7.74
CA PHE A 66 -10.27 -12.32 6.90
C PHE A 66 -10.97 -11.90 5.60
N SER A 67 -11.77 -12.79 5.00
CA SER A 67 -12.53 -12.52 3.78
C SER A 67 -13.68 -11.53 3.96
N GLU A 68 -14.15 -11.33 5.19
CA GLU A 68 -15.20 -10.37 5.57
C GLU A 68 -14.63 -8.99 5.91
N GLU A 69 -13.31 -8.89 6.11
CA GLU A 69 -12.64 -7.62 6.37
C GLU A 69 -12.70 -6.65 5.18
N SER A 70 -12.53 -5.36 5.49
CA SER A 70 -12.35 -4.35 4.44
C SER A 70 -11.12 -4.68 3.59
N LYS A 71 -11.15 -4.30 2.31
CA LYS A 71 -10.01 -4.51 1.41
C LYS A 71 -8.73 -3.84 1.91
N GLY A 72 -8.86 -2.69 2.58
CA GLY A 72 -7.73 -1.99 3.20
C GLY A 72 -7.11 -2.79 4.36
N THR A 73 -7.94 -3.37 5.23
CA THR A 73 -7.49 -4.24 6.32
C THR A 73 -6.82 -5.51 5.78
N GLN A 74 -7.43 -6.13 4.76
CA GLN A 74 -6.86 -7.31 4.10
C GLN A 74 -5.50 -7.01 3.49
N MET A 75 -5.36 -5.87 2.79
CA MET A 75 -4.09 -5.44 2.21
C MET A 75 -3.04 -5.16 3.30
N LEU A 76 -3.43 -4.45 4.35
CA LEU A 76 -2.55 -4.13 5.46
C LEU A 76 -2.00 -5.38 6.16
N PHE A 77 -2.86 -6.38 6.41
CA PHE A 77 -2.44 -7.64 6.98
C PHE A 77 -1.47 -8.39 6.07
N GLN A 78 -1.72 -8.42 4.76
CA GLN A 78 -0.83 -9.05 3.78
C GLN A 78 0.55 -8.38 3.69
N MET A 79 0.62 -7.06 3.86
CA MET A 79 1.90 -6.32 3.84
C MET A 79 2.67 -6.38 5.16
N ALA A 80 2.02 -6.73 6.27
CA ALA A 80 2.63 -6.67 7.60
C ALA A 80 3.90 -7.54 7.70
N ALA A 81 3.84 -8.80 7.26
CA ALA A 81 4.99 -9.70 7.31
C ALA A 81 6.16 -9.25 6.39
N PRO A 82 5.93 -8.87 5.11
CA PRO A 82 6.97 -8.27 4.27
C PRO A 82 7.62 -7.02 4.87
N ILE A 83 6.84 -6.09 5.42
CA ILE A 83 7.35 -4.87 6.06
C ILE A 83 8.21 -5.23 7.28
N TYR A 84 7.72 -6.11 8.16
CA TYR A 84 8.45 -6.57 9.33
C TYR A 84 9.80 -7.19 8.93
N ASN A 85 9.79 -8.11 7.96
CA ASN A 85 11.01 -8.78 7.52
C ASN A 85 12.00 -7.79 6.91
N ALA A 86 11.54 -6.84 6.11
CA ALA A 86 12.39 -5.81 5.53
C ALA A 86 13.07 -4.96 6.62
N LEU A 87 12.30 -4.43 7.57
CA LEU A 87 12.82 -3.62 8.68
C LEU A 87 13.76 -4.42 9.59
N LYS A 88 13.44 -5.69 9.87
CA LYS A 88 14.26 -6.57 10.71
C LYS A 88 15.57 -6.96 10.05
N LEU A 89 15.57 -7.23 8.75
CA LEU A 89 16.77 -7.71 8.04
C LEU A 89 17.57 -6.58 7.38
N GLY A 90 17.04 -5.36 7.32
CA GLY A 90 17.64 -4.28 6.56
C GLY A 90 17.57 -4.52 5.05
N SER A 91 16.56 -5.25 4.57
CA SER A 91 16.46 -5.65 3.17
C SER A 91 15.66 -4.66 2.32
N LEU A 92 15.68 -4.88 1.00
CA LEU A 92 14.84 -4.17 0.05
C LEU A 92 13.42 -4.77 0.03
N LEU A 93 12.41 -3.91 0.09
CA LEU A 93 11.01 -4.22 -0.15
C LEU A 93 10.53 -3.46 -1.39
N LEU A 94 9.96 -4.20 -2.35
CA LEU A 94 9.36 -3.67 -3.56
C LEU A 94 7.84 -3.81 -3.46
N ILE A 95 7.10 -2.72 -3.64
CA ILE A 95 5.64 -2.72 -3.63
C ILE A 95 5.12 -2.02 -4.87
N ASP A 96 4.33 -2.73 -5.68
CA ASP A 96 3.59 -2.08 -6.76
C ASP A 96 2.27 -1.52 -6.19
N GLU A 97 1.92 -0.30 -6.56
CA GLU A 97 0.74 0.44 -6.14
C GLU A 97 0.54 0.41 -4.61
N LEU A 98 1.42 1.06 -3.86
CA LEU A 98 1.35 1.10 -2.39
C LEU A 98 0.01 1.66 -1.87
N ASP A 99 -0.59 2.57 -2.62
CA ASP A 99 -1.88 3.19 -2.35
C ASP A 99 -3.08 2.29 -2.71
N SER A 100 -2.86 1.13 -3.33
CA SER A 100 -3.94 0.25 -3.77
C SER A 100 -4.80 -0.21 -2.59
N SER A 101 -6.03 0.31 -2.52
CA SER A 101 -7.01 0.03 -1.46
C SER A 101 -6.62 0.48 -0.04
N LEU A 102 -5.51 1.19 0.12
CA LEU A 102 -5.12 1.80 1.40
C LEU A 102 -5.57 3.25 1.47
N HIS A 103 -5.91 3.70 2.68
CA HIS A 103 -6.04 5.13 2.91
C HIS A 103 -4.67 5.82 2.87
N VAL A 104 -4.60 7.03 2.31
CA VAL A 104 -3.38 7.84 2.15
C VAL A 104 -2.52 7.90 3.43
N SER A 105 -3.16 8.05 4.60
CA SER A 105 -2.47 8.10 5.89
C SER A 105 -1.71 6.82 6.24
N ILE A 106 -2.22 5.65 5.82
CA ILE A 106 -1.58 4.36 6.05
C ILE A 106 -0.32 4.24 5.18
N GLY A 107 -0.43 4.55 3.88
CA GLY A 107 0.72 4.59 2.98
C GLY A 107 1.81 5.53 3.49
N ASN A 108 1.42 6.73 3.94
CA ASN A 108 2.34 7.69 4.58
C ASN A 108 3.03 7.13 5.82
N THR A 109 2.28 6.43 6.68
CA THR A 109 2.83 5.80 7.89
C THR A 109 3.86 4.73 7.54
N ILE A 110 3.58 3.90 6.52
CA ILE A 110 4.53 2.89 6.04
C ILE A 110 5.82 3.57 5.56
N ILE A 111 5.73 4.62 4.75
CA ILE A 111 6.90 5.37 4.29
C ILE A 111 7.71 5.93 5.48
N GLN A 112 7.02 6.48 6.49
CA GLN A 112 7.67 6.99 7.70
C GLN A 112 8.39 5.90 8.51
N LEU A 113 7.90 4.66 8.53
CA LEU A 113 8.60 3.54 9.17
C LEU A 113 9.99 3.33 8.57
N PHE A 114 10.11 3.41 7.25
CA PHE A 114 11.39 3.25 6.54
C PHE A 114 12.30 4.48 6.64
N ASN A 115 11.74 5.68 6.75
CA ASN A 115 12.52 6.93 6.85
C ASN A 115 12.99 7.29 8.28
N ASN A 116 12.52 6.58 9.31
CA ASN A 116 12.87 6.88 10.70
C ASN A 116 13.91 5.89 11.26
N PRO A 117 15.11 6.33 11.67
CA PRO A 117 16.17 5.45 12.21
C PRO A 117 15.77 4.67 13.46
N LYS A 118 14.76 5.12 14.21
CA LYS A 118 14.25 4.39 15.38
C LYS A 118 13.44 3.16 14.99
N THR A 119 12.67 3.24 13.90
CA THR A 119 11.84 2.14 13.40
C THR A 119 12.56 1.32 12.34
N ASN A 120 13.53 1.92 11.64
CA ASN A 120 14.39 1.28 10.64
C ASN A 120 15.88 1.36 11.02
N PRO A 121 16.31 0.72 12.13
CA PRO A 121 17.70 0.78 12.58
C PRO A 121 18.67 0.03 11.65
N HIS A 122 18.16 -0.84 10.77
CA HIS A 122 18.95 -1.69 9.88
C HIS A 122 19.01 -1.16 8.44
N ASN A 123 18.51 0.06 8.19
CA ASN A 123 18.53 0.72 6.88
C ASN A 123 17.86 -0.08 5.75
N ALA A 124 16.72 -0.72 6.05
CA ALA A 124 15.84 -1.30 5.05
C ALA A 124 15.44 -0.27 4.00
N GLN A 125 15.23 -0.72 2.76
CA GLN A 125 14.83 0.14 1.65
C GLN A 125 13.43 -0.20 1.19
N LEU A 126 12.63 0.82 0.93
CA LEU A 126 11.32 0.70 0.30
C LEU A 126 11.38 1.38 -1.06
N ILE A 127 11.07 0.63 -2.12
CA ILE A 127 10.81 1.17 -3.46
C ILE A 127 9.36 0.81 -3.81
N PHE A 128 8.59 1.80 -4.23
CA PHE A 128 7.20 1.59 -4.57
C PHE A 128 6.73 2.48 -5.72
N THR A 129 5.64 2.07 -6.36
CA THR A 129 4.88 2.89 -7.30
C THR A 129 3.58 3.35 -6.62
N THR A 130 3.03 4.48 -7.09
CA THR A 130 1.80 5.05 -6.52
C THR A 130 1.08 5.91 -7.56
N HIS A 131 -0.24 5.98 -7.46
CA HIS A 131 -1.04 6.98 -8.17
C HIS A 131 -1.45 8.15 -7.27
N ASP A 132 -1.31 7.99 -5.94
CA ASP A 132 -1.61 9.03 -4.97
C ASP A 132 -0.66 10.23 -5.05
N THR A 133 -1.18 11.36 -5.54
CA THR A 133 -0.43 12.61 -5.69
C THR A 133 -0.21 13.35 -4.37
N ASN A 134 -0.93 12.99 -3.29
CA ASN A 134 -0.78 13.64 -1.98
C ASN A 134 0.63 13.44 -1.40
N LEU A 135 1.30 12.34 -1.77
CA LEU A 135 2.68 12.03 -1.39
C LEU A 135 3.71 13.05 -1.92
N LEU A 136 3.32 13.91 -2.87
CA LEU A 136 4.16 15.03 -3.35
C LEU A 136 4.23 16.22 -2.36
N GLY A 137 3.65 16.10 -1.16
CA GLY A 137 3.86 17.07 -0.09
C GLY A 137 2.62 17.88 0.31
N THR A 138 1.43 17.31 0.12
CA THR A 138 0.17 17.89 0.60
C THR A 138 -0.27 17.28 1.94
N ILE A 139 0.35 16.18 2.37
CA ILE A 139 0.10 15.57 3.68
C ILE A 139 0.63 16.50 4.80
N PRO A 140 -0.19 16.85 5.82
CA PRO A 140 0.25 17.61 6.99
C PRO A 140 1.37 16.87 7.76
N ASP A 141 2.26 17.63 8.40
CA ASP A 141 3.43 17.15 9.17
C ASP A 141 4.52 16.46 8.34
N GLU A 142 5.52 17.25 7.89
CA GLU A 142 6.69 16.90 7.05
C GLU A 142 6.43 15.99 5.83
N PRO A 143 6.84 16.38 4.61
CA PRO A 143 6.64 15.52 3.44
C PRO A 143 7.35 14.19 3.66
N ALA A 144 6.59 13.08 3.64
CA ALA A 144 7.16 11.75 3.85
C ALA A 144 8.20 11.36 2.80
N LEU A 145 8.21 12.03 1.65
CA LEU A 145 9.22 11.89 0.61
C LEU A 145 9.98 13.21 0.42
N ARG A 146 11.31 13.10 0.40
CA ARG A 146 12.17 14.17 -0.08
C ARG A 146 12.16 14.21 -1.61
N ARG A 147 12.56 15.34 -2.19
CA ARG A 147 12.57 15.55 -3.65
C ARG A 147 13.48 14.56 -4.39
N ASP A 148 14.57 14.12 -3.78
CA ASP A 148 15.49 13.11 -4.32
C ASP A 148 14.92 11.68 -4.28
N GLN A 149 13.84 11.47 -3.55
CA GLN A 149 13.14 10.18 -3.45
C GLN A 149 11.97 10.06 -4.44
N ILE A 150 11.66 11.13 -5.19
CA ILE A 150 10.52 11.18 -6.12
C ILE A 150 11.01 11.03 -7.56
N TRP A 151 10.46 10.05 -8.26
CA TRP A 151 10.74 9.76 -9.66
C TRP A 151 9.43 9.62 -10.43
N PHE A 152 9.42 10.10 -11.67
CA PHE A 152 8.27 10.06 -12.56
C PHE A 152 8.53 9.09 -13.70
N THR A 153 7.46 8.47 -14.18
CA THR A 153 7.46 7.61 -15.36
C THR A 153 6.54 8.19 -16.42
N GLU A 154 7.03 8.34 -17.66
CA GLU A 154 6.24 8.83 -18.78
C GLU A 154 6.43 7.94 -20.01
N LYS A 155 5.36 7.68 -20.75
CA LYS A 155 5.46 6.95 -22.02
C LYS A 155 5.82 7.91 -23.15
N ASP A 156 6.79 7.55 -23.96
CA ASP A 156 7.07 8.25 -25.21
C ASP A 156 6.09 7.84 -26.33
N LYS A 157 6.22 8.50 -27.47
CA LYS A 157 5.38 8.26 -28.66
C LYS A 157 5.64 6.91 -29.32
N GLU A 158 6.76 6.26 -29.02
CA GLU A 158 7.15 4.95 -29.54
C GLU A 158 6.72 3.82 -28.59
N GLY A 159 6.11 4.17 -27.45
CA GLY A 159 5.62 3.24 -26.43
C GLY A 159 6.66 2.86 -25.37
N GLY A 160 7.86 3.42 -25.43
CA GLY A 160 8.89 3.29 -24.40
C GLY A 160 8.53 4.05 -23.12
N THR A 161 9.08 3.62 -21.98
CA THR A 161 8.89 4.32 -20.68
C THR A 161 10.19 5.02 -20.29
N ASN A 162 10.10 6.33 -20.10
CA ASN A 162 11.17 7.16 -19.58
C ASN A 162 10.97 7.38 -18.08
N LEU A 163 12.02 7.12 -17.30
CA LEU A 163 12.07 7.29 -15.86
C LEU A 163 13.03 8.45 -15.53
N TYR A 164 12.56 9.46 -14.79
CA TYR A 164 13.36 10.65 -14.44
C TYR A 164 13.02 11.20 -13.04
N PRO A 165 13.99 11.76 -12.32
CA PRO A 165 13.77 12.25 -10.97
C PRO A 165 13.13 13.65 -10.95
N LEU A 166 12.39 13.97 -9.88
CA LEU A 166 11.89 15.34 -9.66
C LEU A 166 13.03 16.37 -9.56
N THR A 167 14.24 15.95 -9.18
CA THR A 167 15.41 16.83 -9.07
C THR A 167 15.92 17.38 -10.39
N ASP A 168 15.48 16.85 -11.54
CA ASP A 168 15.75 17.44 -12.85
C ASP A 168 15.01 18.78 -13.02
N TYR A 169 13.98 19.00 -12.20
CA TYR A 169 13.24 20.25 -12.10
C TYR A 169 13.73 21.10 -10.93
N LYS A 170 13.49 22.41 -11.01
CA LYS A 170 13.85 23.40 -9.97
C LYS A 170 12.61 24.07 -9.36
N PRO A 171 11.70 23.31 -8.72
CA PRO A 171 10.54 23.90 -8.07
C PRO A 171 10.96 24.78 -6.91
N ARG A 172 10.26 25.90 -6.69
CA ARG A 172 10.59 26.82 -5.59
C ARG A 172 10.40 26.10 -4.25
N LYS A 173 11.11 26.53 -3.19
CA LYS A 173 11.00 25.89 -1.86
C LYS A 173 9.56 25.90 -1.32
N SER A 174 8.79 26.95 -1.61
CA SER A 174 7.41 27.14 -1.17
C SER A 174 6.37 26.68 -2.20
N GLU A 175 6.79 26.02 -3.27
CA GLU A 175 5.87 25.53 -4.30
C GLU A 175 5.16 24.26 -3.82
N ASN A 176 3.84 24.21 -4.01
CA ASN A 176 3.09 22.97 -3.82
C ASN A 176 3.36 22.06 -5.04
N LEU A 177 4.13 20.98 -4.80
CA LEU A 177 4.58 20.08 -5.87
C LEU A 177 3.40 19.31 -6.47
N GLU A 178 2.42 18.89 -5.66
CA GLU A 178 1.22 18.22 -6.16
C GLU A 178 0.48 19.07 -7.20
N ARG A 179 0.23 20.34 -6.88
CA ARG A 179 -0.42 21.28 -7.81
C ARG A 179 0.40 21.47 -9.08
N GLY A 180 1.73 21.55 -8.96
CA GLY A 180 2.62 21.63 -10.12
C GLY A 180 2.54 20.39 -11.00
N TYR A 181 2.50 19.20 -10.39
CA TYR A 181 2.33 17.93 -11.09
C TYR A 181 0.99 17.87 -11.83
N LEU A 182 -0.13 18.15 -11.15
CA LEU A 182 -1.47 18.15 -11.74
C LEU A 182 -1.64 19.16 -12.89
N GLN A 183 -0.82 20.21 -12.92
CA GLN A 183 -0.76 21.18 -14.02
C GLN A 183 0.14 20.74 -15.19
N GLY A 184 0.75 19.55 -15.12
CA GLY A 184 1.64 19.00 -16.13
C GLY A 184 3.07 19.54 -16.11
N ARG A 185 3.46 20.27 -15.06
CA ARG A 185 4.79 20.94 -15.01
C ARG A 185 5.96 19.96 -15.01
N TYR A 186 5.74 18.75 -14.49
CA TYR A 186 6.76 17.71 -14.39
C TYR A 186 6.52 16.56 -15.37
N GLY A 187 5.65 16.73 -16.38
CA GLY A 187 5.26 15.63 -17.26
C GLY A 187 4.50 14.53 -16.51
N ALA A 188 4.56 13.30 -17.04
CA ALA A 188 3.98 12.09 -16.44
C ALA A 188 2.46 12.15 -16.13
N ILE A 189 1.74 13.13 -16.68
CA ILE A 189 0.28 13.22 -16.61
C ILE A 189 -0.32 12.45 -17.79
N PRO A 190 -1.39 11.65 -17.58
CA PRO A 190 -2.04 10.93 -18.66
C PRO A 190 -2.55 11.86 -19.77
N PHE A 191 -2.25 11.52 -21.03
CA PHE A 191 -2.89 12.16 -22.17
C PHE A 191 -4.27 11.53 -22.38
N LEU A 192 -5.32 12.24 -21.96
CA LEU A 192 -6.69 11.84 -22.19
C LEU A 192 -7.14 12.35 -23.57
N GLY A 193 -7.68 11.45 -24.40
CA GLY A 193 -8.34 11.84 -25.64
C GLY A 193 -9.66 12.60 -25.38
N ASP A 194 -10.29 13.10 -26.44
CA ASP A 194 -11.58 13.76 -26.31
C ASP A 194 -12.71 12.72 -26.15
N PHE A 195 -13.12 12.48 -24.91
CA PHE A 195 -14.22 11.56 -24.61
C PHE A 195 -15.56 12.04 -25.16
N ASN A 196 -15.71 13.31 -25.56
CA ASN A 196 -16.96 13.79 -26.18
C ASN A 196 -17.19 13.18 -27.57
N GLN A 197 -16.12 12.82 -28.29
CA GLN A 197 -16.24 12.12 -29.57
C GLN A 197 -16.94 10.75 -29.43
N LEU A 198 -16.78 10.10 -28.27
CA LEU A 198 -17.50 8.85 -27.97
C LEU A 198 -19.00 9.07 -27.76
N THR A 199 -19.41 10.26 -27.28
CA THR A 199 -20.83 10.58 -27.10
C THR A 199 -21.53 10.91 -28.42
N GLU A 200 -20.82 11.51 -29.39
CA GLU A 200 -21.34 11.74 -30.75
C GLU A 200 -21.62 10.42 -31.48
N GLU A 201 -20.76 9.42 -31.31
CA GLU A 201 -20.97 8.06 -31.85
C GLU A 201 -22.19 7.34 -31.25
N ILE A 202 -22.52 7.60 -29.98
CA ILE A 202 -23.70 7.03 -29.30
C ILE A 202 -24.99 7.70 -29.76
N HIS A 203 -24.96 9.02 -29.99
CA HIS A 203 -26.15 9.80 -30.33
C HIS A 203 -26.43 9.92 -31.83
N GLY A 204 -25.50 9.48 -32.70
CA GLY A 204 -25.74 9.38 -34.14
C GLY A 204 -25.91 10.72 -34.84
N GLU A 205 -25.35 11.79 -34.26
CA GLU A 205 -25.31 13.11 -34.89
C GLU A 205 -23.97 13.28 -35.61
N THR A 206 -23.92 12.83 -36.87
CA THR A 206 -22.90 13.22 -37.87
C THR A 206 -23.46 14.25 -38.84
#